data_AF-A0A962C238-F1
#
_entry.id   AF-A0A962C238-F1
#
_cell.length_a   1.000
_cell.length_b   1.000
_cell.length_c   1.000
_cell.angle_alpha   90.00
_cell.angle_beta   90.00
_cell.angle_gamma   90.00
#
_symmetry.space_group_name_H-M   'P 1'
#
loop_
_entity.id
_entity.type
_entity.pdbx_description
1 polymer ?
#
loop_
_entity_poly.entity_id
_entity_poly.type
_entity_poly.pdbx_seq_one_letter_code
_entity_poly.pdbx_strand_id
1 'polypeptide(L)'
;MIRITTALLIGFFALAPATQARETRQELSFQDLVNSEQARAAGIDGSVRFYLAGQKANVVSRLGEGVSNRKTNSANKTDEEACRWAALSALRAFQDSARDRGANAVVDIVSWYKKREFRSSSNYECFAGTFVTGVTLKGTYAKVN
;
A
#
# COMPACT_ATOMS: atom_id res chain seq x y z
N MET A 1 -66.90 -15.53 28.02
CA MET A 1 -66.42 -16.66 27.21
C MET A 1 -65.41 -16.15 26.21
N ILE A 2 -64.18 -16.66 26.30
CA ILE A 2 -62.99 -16.32 25.52
C ILE A 2 -63.04 -17.05 24.17
N ARG A 3 -62.67 -16.39 23.07
CA ARG A 3 -61.95 -17.03 21.94
C ARG A 3 -60.94 -16.05 21.33
N ILE A 4 -59.71 -16.11 21.84
CA ILE A 4 -58.52 -15.56 21.21
C ILE A 4 -58.18 -16.48 20.03
N THR A 5 -58.10 -15.93 18.81
CA THR A 5 -57.57 -16.65 17.64
C THR A 5 -56.23 -16.03 17.26
N THR A 6 -55.17 -16.76 17.62
CA THR A 6 -53.77 -16.51 17.26
C THR A 6 -53.47 -17.14 15.89
N ALA A 7 -52.86 -16.40 14.95
CA ALA A 7 -52.10 -16.98 13.83
C ALA A 7 -51.19 -15.90 13.21
N LEU A 8 -49.96 -15.77 13.71
CA LEU A 8 -48.71 -16.32 13.17
C LEU A 8 -48.00 -15.34 12.22
N LEU A 9 -47.29 -14.37 12.82
CA LEU A 9 -46.26 -13.58 12.13
C LEU A 9 -45.08 -14.50 11.79
N ILE A 10 -44.97 -14.91 10.54
CA ILE A 10 -43.78 -15.61 10.02
C ILE A 10 -42.67 -14.57 9.91
N GLY A 11 -41.81 -14.51 10.92
CA GLY A 11 -40.59 -13.70 10.91
C GLY A 11 -39.61 -14.25 9.88
N PHE A 12 -39.43 -13.55 8.77
CA PHE A 12 -38.37 -13.83 7.80
C PHE A 12 -37.02 -13.46 8.43
N PHE A 13 -36.36 -14.43 9.04
CA PHE A 13 -34.98 -14.28 9.53
C PHE A 13 -34.05 -14.30 8.31
N ALA A 14 -33.73 -13.13 7.77
CA ALA A 14 -32.75 -13.01 6.70
C ALA A 14 -31.38 -13.46 7.22
N LEU A 15 -30.93 -14.65 6.81
CA LEU A 15 -29.54 -15.06 6.91
C LEU A 15 -28.71 -14.14 6.00
N ALA A 16 -28.30 -12.99 6.52
CA ALA A 16 -27.32 -12.16 5.84
C ALA A 16 -26.03 -12.99 5.71
N PRO A 17 -25.48 -13.18 4.50
CA PRO A 17 -24.17 -13.80 4.37
C PRO A 17 -23.18 -12.91 5.12
N ALA A 18 -22.41 -13.52 6.04
CA ALA A 18 -21.30 -12.83 6.68
C ALA A 18 -20.29 -12.48 5.57
N THR A 19 -20.29 -11.22 5.15
CA THR A 19 -19.29 -10.71 4.21
C THR A 19 -17.95 -10.68 4.94
N GLN A 20 -17.18 -11.76 4.82
CA GLN A 20 -15.80 -11.81 5.29
C GLN A 20 -15.00 -10.80 4.46
N ALA A 21 -14.52 -9.74 5.09
CA ALA A 21 -13.59 -8.82 4.47
C ALA A 21 -12.27 -9.56 4.25
N ARG A 22 -12.03 -10.05 3.03
CA ARG A 22 -10.75 -10.66 2.66
C ARG A 22 -9.67 -9.58 2.74
N GLU A 23 -8.57 -9.93 3.39
CA GLU A 23 -7.36 -9.13 3.43
C GLU A 23 -6.16 -10.09 3.49
N THR A 24 -5.41 -10.17 2.39
CA THR A 24 -4.24 -11.02 2.28
C THR A 24 -2.98 -10.15 2.29
N ARG A 25 -2.10 -10.39 3.25
CA ARG A 25 -0.78 -9.75 3.33
C ARG A 25 0.15 -10.38 2.30
N GLN A 26 0.70 -9.56 1.42
CA GLN A 26 1.70 -9.92 0.43
C GLN A 26 3.03 -9.25 0.80
N GLU A 27 4.13 -9.97 0.68
CA GLU A 27 5.49 -9.41 0.75
C GLU A 27 6.13 -9.57 -0.62
N LEU A 28 6.43 -8.45 -1.28
CA LEU A 28 6.88 -8.45 -2.66
C LEU A 28 8.24 -7.76 -2.78
N SER A 29 9.05 -8.21 -3.74
CA SER A 29 10.38 -7.67 -4.02
C SER A 29 10.28 -6.20 -4.43
N PHE A 30 11.00 -5.34 -3.70
CA PHE A 30 11.03 -3.91 -3.98
C PHE A 30 11.92 -3.59 -5.18
N GLN A 31 13.04 -4.30 -5.33
CA GLN A 31 13.93 -4.11 -6.47
C GLN A 31 13.26 -4.52 -7.78
N ASP A 32 12.51 -5.63 -7.79
CA ASP A 32 11.77 -6.07 -8.98
C ASP A 32 10.62 -5.11 -9.34
N LEU A 33 10.14 -4.32 -8.39
CA LEU A 33 9.17 -3.27 -8.65
C LEU A 33 9.85 -2.04 -9.25
N VAL A 34 10.86 -1.49 -8.57
CA VAL A 34 11.53 -0.23 -8.95
C VAL A 34 12.22 -0.34 -10.31
N ASN A 35 12.80 -1.50 -10.63
CA ASN A 35 13.53 -1.70 -11.90
C ASN A 35 12.62 -2.10 -13.08
N SER A 36 11.32 -2.28 -12.85
CA SER A 36 10.39 -2.79 -13.85
C SER A 36 10.03 -1.78 -14.95
N GLU A 37 9.59 -2.28 -16.10
CA GLU A 37 9.00 -1.45 -17.17
C GLU A 37 7.77 -0.68 -16.66
N GLN A 38 6.97 -1.29 -15.79
CA GLN A 38 5.79 -0.65 -15.21
C GLN A 38 6.16 0.56 -14.35
N ALA A 39 7.32 0.55 -13.67
CA ALA A 39 7.78 1.71 -12.92
C ALA A 39 8.05 2.91 -13.83
N ARG A 40 8.75 2.68 -14.94
CA ARG A 40 9.01 3.72 -15.95
C ARG A 40 7.72 4.21 -16.60
N ALA A 41 6.81 3.30 -16.96
CA ALA A 41 5.50 3.64 -17.49
C ALA A 41 4.62 4.43 -16.49
N ALA A 42 4.77 4.18 -15.19
CA ALA A 42 4.11 4.93 -14.12
C ALA A 42 4.77 6.30 -13.84
N GLY A 43 5.79 6.68 -14.62
CA GLY A 43 6.51 7.94 -14.49
C GLY A 43 7.52 7.97 -13.35
N ILE A 44 7.99 6.83 -12.85
CA ILE A 44 9.15 6.79 -11.97
C ILE A 44 10.39 6.94 -12.86
N ASP A 45 10.95 8.15 -12.87
CA ASP A 45 11.89 8.59 -13.91
C ASP A 45 13.36 8.59 -13.48
N GLY A 46 13.65 8.08 -12.28
CA GLY A 46 15.00 7.95 -11.75
C GLY A 46 15.59 9.24 -11.16
N SER A 47 14.88 10.37 -11.23
CA SER A 47 15.30 11.62 -10.57
C SER A 47 15.33 11.53 -9.04
N VAL A 48 14.54 10.60 -8.48
CA VAL A 48 14.47 10.30 -7.05
C VAL A 48 14.79 8.84 -6.83
N ARG A 49 15.81 8.58 -5.99
CA ARG A 49 16.25 7.23 -5.64
C ARG A 49 15.50 6.72 -4.41
N PHE A 50 15.06 5.47 -4.41
CA PHE A 50 14.32 4.89 -3.29
C PHE A 50 15.15 3.84 -2.58
N TYR A 51 15.24 3.93 -1.25
CA TYR A 51 15.99 3.01 -0.42
C TYR A 51 15.12 2.51 0.73
N LEU A 52 14.91 1.19 0.77
CA LEU A 52 14.30 0.53 1.91
C LEU A 52 15.17 0.64 3.16
N ALA A 53 14.54 0.58 4.33
CA ALA A 53 15.24 0.51 5.59
C ALA A 53 16.21 -0.67 5.61
N GLY A 54 17.47 -0.40 5.97
CA GLY A 54 18.56 -1.39 5.94
C GLY A 54 19.33 -1.45 4.60
N GLN A 55 18.86 -0.78 3.54
CA GLN A 55 19.68 -0.55 2.36
C GLN A 55 20.67 0.60 2.61
N LYS A 56 21.88 0.47 2.07
CA LYS A 56 22.91 1.51 2.18
C LYS A 56 22.57 2.68 1.25
N ALA A 57 22.58 3.89 1.79
CA ALA A 57 22.48 5.13 1.05
C ALA A 57 23.47 6.16 1.63
N ASN A 58 24.20 6.86 0.76
CA ASN A 58 25.14 7.90 1.17
C ASN A 58 24.40 9.20 1.51
N VAL A 59 23.71 9.23 2.65
CA VAL A 59 22.86 10.36 3.06
C VAL A 59 23.71 11.58 3.41
N VAL A 60 23.49 12.67 2.69
CA VAL A 60 24.09 13.99 2.92
C VAL A 60 23.23 14.82 3.87
N SER A 61 21.92 14.84 3.64
CA SER A 61 20.98 15.56 4.50
C SER A 61 19.60 14.92 4.48
N ARG A 62 18.85 15.09 5.57
CA ARG A 62 17.46 14.65 5.72
C ARG A 62 16.54 15.87 5.70
N LEU A 63 15.44 15.74 4.97
CA LEU A 63 14.50 16.83 4.61
C LEU A 63 13.08 16.53 5.12
N GLY A 64 13.01 15.79 6.24
CA GLY A 64 11.78 15.38 6.92
C GLY A 64 11.24 14.03 6.45
N GLU A 65 10.24 13.54 7.18
CA GLU A 65 9.56 12.29 6.91
C GLU A 65 8.26 12.52 6.12
N GLY A 66 7.80 11.46 5.45
CA GLY A 66 6.53 11.43 4.74
C GLY A 66 5.89 10.06 4.76
N VAL A 67 4.58 10.05 4.52
CA VAL A 67 3.77 8.82 4.39
C VAL A 67 3.03 8.87 3.07
N SER A 68 3.12 7.79 2.30
CA SER A 68 2.36 7.61 1.07
C SER A 68 1.43 6.41 1.23
N ASN A 69 0.12 6.67 1.29
CA ASN A 69 -0.92 5.65 1.40
C ASN A 69 -1.72 5.62 0.11
N ARG A 70 -1.58 4.57 -0.68
CA ARG A 70 -2.21 4.44 -2.00
C ARG A 70 -3.01 3.15 -2.10
N LYS A 71 -4.10 3.25 -2.84
CA LYS A 71 -5.09 2.20 -3.05
C LYS A 71 -5.38 2.06 -4.54
N THR A 72 -5.69 0.85 -4.97
CA THR A 72 -6.16 0.56 -6.32
C THR A 72 -7.32 -0.42 -6.29
N ASN A 73 -8.04 -0.53 -7.41
CA ASN A 73 -9.07 -1.55 -7.57
C ASN A 73 -8.42 -2.94 -7.77
N SER A 74 -8.96 -3.94 -7.10
CA SER A 74 -8.53 -5.35 -7.23
C SER A 74 -9.24 -6.08 -8.37
N ALA A 75 -10.25 -5.48 -8.98
CA ALA A 75 -11.07 -6.14 -9.99
C ALA A 75 -10.24 -6.57 -11.21
N ASN A 76 -10.44 -7.82 -11.63
CA ASN A 76 -9.76 -8.46 -12.76
C ASN A 76 -8.21 -8.41 -12.68
N LYS A 77 -7.65 -8.45 -11.46
CA LYS A 77 -6.21 -8.51 -11.21
C LYS A 77 -5.90 -9.61 -10.22
N THR A 78 -4.72 -10.21 -10.35
CA THR A 78 -4.11 -10.96 -9.25
C THR A 78 -3.79 -10.03 -8.09
N ASP A 79 -3.67 -10.59 -6.88
CA ASP A 79 -3.24 -9.83 -5.71
C ASP A 79 -1.89 -9.13 -5.98
N GLU A 80 -0.94 -9.84 -6.58
CA GLU A 80 0.38 -9.31 -6.91
C GLU A 80 0.29 -8.11 -7.86
N GLU A 81 -0.45 -8.23 -8.97
CA GLU A 81 -0.62 -7.12 -9.92
C GLU A 81 -1.24 -5.90 -9.26
N ALA A 82 -2.30 -6.09 -8.46
CA ALA A 82 -2.93 -5.00 -7.72
C ALA A 82 -1.96 -4.36 -6.71
N CYS A 83 -1.15 -5.18 -6.03
CA CYS A 83 -0.12 -4.71 -5.12
C CYS A 83 0.95 -3.88 -5.82
N ARG A 84 1.44 -4.34 -6.97
CA ARG A 84 2.40 -3.59 -7.79
C ARG A 84 1.84 -2.24 -8.19
N TRP A 85 0.60 -2.17 -8.67
CA TRP A 85 -0.04 -0.89 -9.03
C TRP A 85 -0.17 0.08 -7.84
N ALA A 86 -0.58 -0.41 -6.67
CA ALA A 86 -0.66 0.40 -5.46
C ALA A 86 0.73 0.91 -5.02
N ALA A 87 1.75 0.06 -5.08
CA ALA A 87 3.13 0.41 -4.72
C ALA A 87 3.75 1.42 -5.69
N LEU A 88 3.56 1.25 -7.00
CA LEU A 88 4.00 2.23 -8.01
C LEU A 88 3.38 3.60 -7.78
N SER A 89 2.08 3.64 -7.48
CA SER A 89 1.39 4.87 -7.12
C SER A 89 1.98 5.51 -5.85
N ALA A 90 2.39 4.69 -4.87
CA ALA A 90 3.00 5.16 -3.63
C ALA A 90 4.39 5.75 -3.87
N LEU A 91 5.20 5.10 -4.71
CA LEU A 91 6.51 5.57 -5.13
C LEU A 91 6.44 6.85 -5.95
N ARG A 92 5.48 6.97 -6.88
CA ARG A 92 5.27 8.20 -7.65
C ARG A 92 4.94 9.38 -6.73
N ALA A 93 4.06 9.18 -5.75
CA ALA A 93 3.76 10.20 -4.76
C ALA A 93 4.97 10.62 -3.93
N PHE A 94 5.86 9.68 -3.60
CA PHE A 94 7.12 9.97 -2.94
C PHE A 94 8.09 10.71 -3.84
N GLN A 95 8.16 10.38 -5.13
CA GLN A 95 8.96 11.14 -6.11
C GLN A 95 8.51 12.59 -6.14
N ASP A 96 7.22 12.84 -6.30
CA ASP A 96 6.67 14.20 -6.39
C ASP A 96 6.94 14.96 -5.08
N SER A 97 6.67 14.36 -3.92
CA SER A 97 6.94 14.98 -2.61
C SER A 97 8.44 15.22 -2.33
N ALA A 98 9.31 14.34 -2.82
CA ALA A 98 10.75 14.51 -2.68
C ALA A 98 11.23 15.72 -3.48
N ARG A 99 10.73 15.88 -4.71
CA ARG A 99 11.04 17.03 -5.58
C ARG A 99 10.58 18.34 -4.95
N ASP A 100 9.36 18.37 -4.42
CA ASP A 100 8.80 19.56 -3.75
C ASP A 100 9.66 20.01 -2.55
N ARG A 101 10.38 19.07 -1.93
CA ARG A 101 11.28 19.31 -0.78
C ARG A 101 12.73 19.53 -1.18
N GLY A 102 13.07 19.48 -2.48
CA GLY A 102 14.44 19.55 -2.97
C GLY A 102 15.29 18.31 -2.62
N ALA A 103 14.65 17.17 -2.35
CA ALA A 103 15.29 15.88 -2.13
C ALA A 103 15.52 15.15 -3.47
N ASN A 104 16.59 14.35 -3.55
CA ASN A 104 16.86 13.45 -4.69
C ASN A 104 16.74 11.96 -4.30
N ALA A 105 16.26 11.69 -3.09
CA ALA A 105 16.03 10.34 -2.61
C ALA A 105 14.92 10.30 -1.54
N VAL A 106 14.33 9.13 -1.39
CA VAL A 106 13.59 8.73 -0.19
C VAL A 106 14.31 7.52 0.41
N VAL A 107 14.78 7.67 1.64
CA VAL A 107 15.54 6.67 2.39
C VAL A 107 14.76 6.16 3.58
N ASP A 108 15.28 5.10 4.22
CA ASP A 108 14.68 4.51 5.41
C ASP A 108 13.22 4.07 5.17
N ILE A 109 12.89 3.65 3.93
CA ILE A 109 11.52 3.31 3.55
C ILE A 109 11.08 2.04 4.28
N VAL A 110 9.93 2.11 4.94
CA VAL A 110 9.28 0.99 5.62
C VAL A 110 7.85 0.86 5.12
N SER A 111 7.34 -0.37 5.09
CA SER A 111 5.89 -0.56 4.93
C SER A 111 5.19 -0.28 6.26
N TRP A 112 4.02 0.34 6.21
CA TRP A 112 3.32 0.80 7.41
C TRP A 112 1.85 0.46 7.35
N TYR A 113 1.43 -0.49 8.17
CA TYR A 113 0.07 -0.98 8.15
C TYR A 113 -0.49 -1.09 9.55
N LYS A 114 -1.71 -0.59 9.76
CA LYS A 114 -2.38 -0.50 11.08
C LYS A 114 -1.44 0.01 12.19
N LYS A 115 -0.71 1.10 11.89
CA LYS A 115 0.28 1.74 12.77
C LYS A 115 1.51 0.90 13.13
N ARG A 116 1.75 -0.22 12.44
CA ARG A 116 2.92 -1.09 12.64
C ARG A 116 3.84 -0.97 11.43
N GLU A 117 5.13 -0.89 11.70
CA GLU A 117 6.15 -0.89 10.65
C GLU A 117 6.60 -2.31 10.34
N PHE A 118 6.71 -2.60 9.06
CA PHE A 118 7.49 -3.71 8.54
C PHE A 118 8.77 -3.17 7.91
N ARG A 119 9.88 -3.63 8.48
CA ARG A 119 11.23 -3.25 8.08
C ARG A 119 11.86 -4.43 7.36
N SER A 120 12.19 -4.22 6.10
CA SER A 120 12.92 -5.18 5.27
C SER A 120 13.80 -4.40 4.30
N SER A 121 14.99 -4.92 4.01
CA SER A 121 15.91 -4.34 3.02
C SER A 121 15.63 -4.84 1.60
N SER A 122 14.69 -5.78 1.42
CA SER A 122 14.36 -6.41 0.14
C SER A 122 12.90 -6.26 -0.25
N ASN A 123 11.97 -6.35 0.70
CA ASN A 123 10.54 -6.49 0.43
C ASN A 123 9.73 -5.31 0.96
N TYR A 124 8.58 -5.05 0.33
CA TYR A 124 7.52 -4.20 0.85
C TYR A 124 6.25 -5.02 1.11
N GLU A 125 5.42 -4.54 2.03
CA GLU A 125 4.11 -5.13 2.30
C GLU A 125 3.02 -4.49 1.44
N CYS A 126 2.10 -5.34 1.06
CA CYS A 126 0.83 -4.95 0.47
C CYS A 126 -0.30 -5.73 1.15
N PHE A 127 -1.48 -5.12 1.21
CA PHE A 127 -2.68 -5.75 1.74
C PHE A 127 -3.72 -5.80 0.62
N ALA A 128 -3.88 -6.99 0.06
CA ALA A 128 -4.80 -7.25 -1.04
C ALA A 128 -6.19 -7.62 -0.50
N GLY A 129 -7.18 -6.78 -0.77
CA GLY A 129 -8.57 -7.03 -0.41
C GLY A 129 -9.42 -7.42 -1.62
N THR A 130 -10.65 -7.89 -1.37
CA THR A 130 -11.59 -8.32 -2.42
C THR A 130 -11.80 -7.25 -3.49
N PHE A 131 -11.96 -5.98 -3.09
CA PHE A 131 -12.24 -4.88 -3.99
C PHE A 131 -11.11 -3.86 -4.10
N VAL A 132 -10.33 -3.73 -3.03
CA VAL A 132 -9.31 -2.70 -2.90
C VAL A 132 -8.04 -3.32 -2.36
N THR A 133 -6.94 -2.99 -3.02
CA THR A 133 -5.58 -3.34 -2.59
C THR A 133 -4.85 -2.07 -2.19
N GLY A 134 -4.15 -2.11 -1.05
CA GLY A 134 -3.47 -0.96 -0.47
C GLY A 134 -2.01 -1.21 -0.17
N VAL A 135 -1.19 -0.20 -0.43
CA VAL A 135 0.20 -0.12 0.00
C VAL A 135 0.39 1.21 0.71
N THR A 136 0.95 1.15 1.91
CA THR A 136 1.35 2.36 2.64
C THR A 136 2.81 2.28 2.99
N LEU A 137 3.56 3.29 2.59
CA LEU A 137 4.98 3.42 2.84
C LEU A 137 5.23 4.65 3.71
N LYS A 138 6.15 4.55 4.66
CA LYS A 138 6.76 5.69 5.34
C LYS A 138 8.21 5.79 4.92
N GLY A 139 8.77 7.00 4.84
CA GLY A 139 10.18 7.19 4.54
C GLY A 139 10.65 8.60 4.83
N THR A 140 11.96 8.81 4.72
CA THR A 140 12.63 10.08 4.94
C THR A 140 13.09 10.65 3.61
N TYR A 141 12.67 11.87 3.28
CA TYR A 141 13.20 12.60 2.13
C TYR A 141 14.65 12.99 2.40
N ALA A 142 15.54 12.81 1.44
CA ALA A 142 16.96 13.04 1.63
C ALA A 142 17.67 13.55 0.38
N LYS A 143 18.81 14.21 0.60
CA LYS A 143 19.86 14.31 -0.41
C LYS A 143 20.86 13.20 -0.18
N VAL A 144 21.21 12.47 -1.24
CA VAL A 144 22.24 11.45 -1.22
C VAL A 144 23.26 11.70 -2.33
N ASN A 145 24.51 11.28 -2.11
CA ASN A 145 25.60 11.31 -3.10
C ASN A 145 25.60 10.01 -3.91
#